data_AF-A0A814X1C0-F1
#
_entry.id   AF-A0A814X1C0-F1
#
_cell.length_a   1.000
_cell.length_b   1.000
_cell.length_c   1.000
_cell.angle_alpha   90.00
_cell.angle_beta   90.00
_cell.angle_gamma   90.00
#
_symmetry.space_group_name_H-M   'P 1'
#
loop_
_entity.id
_entity.type
_entity.pdbx_description
1 polymer ?
#
loop_
_entity_poly.entity_id
_entity_poly.type
_entity_poly.pdbx_seq_one_letter_code
_entity_poly.pdbx_strand_id
1 'polypeptide(L)'
;MKVGQTVTFVSQGYVSPRGKPNQPSKPDAGEWLFDDHVFQLLPYEKNLFDKTQLPVMLKALTNVATQTRVRFIGKILGYNRKYDVLVDIVN
;
A
#
# COMPACT_ATOMS: atom_id res chain seq x y z
N MET A 1 -4.59 13.54 5.58
CA MET A 1 -5.78 12.92 4.95
C MET A 1 -7.03 13.39 5.65
N LYS A 2 -8.19 13.52 5.00
CA LYS A 2 -9.44 13.92 5.68
C LYS A 2 -10.33 12.73 6.03
N VAL A 3 -11.16 12.87 7.06
CA VAL A 3 -12.22 11.88 7.34
C VAL A 3 -13.13 11.75 6.12
N GLY A 4 -13.48 10.53 5.75
CA GLY A 4 -14.25 10.21 4.55
C GLY A 4 -13.43 10.19 3.25
N GLN A 5 -12.17 10.67 3.26
CA GLN A 5 -11.28 10.60 2.09
C GLN A 5 -10.91 9.15 1.80
N THR A 6 -10.98 8.78 0.52
CA THR A 6 -10.41 7.53 0.01
C THR A 6 -8.98 7.75 -0.42
N VAL A 7 -8.09 6.85 -0.02
CA VAL A 7 -6.70 6.82 -0.43
C VAL A 7 -6.34 5.43 -0.96
N THR A 8 -5.40 5.40 -1.90
CA THR A 8 -4.90 4.15 -2.47
C THR A 8 -3.40 4.07 -2.21
N PHE A 9 -2.97 3.01 -1.54
CA PHE A 9 -1.55 2.70 -1.40
C PHE A 9 -1.20 1.61 -2.40
N VAL A 10 -0.06 1.76 -3.08
CA VAL A 10 0.41 0.80 -4.08
C VAL A 10 1.84 0.39 -3.75
N SER A 11 2.06 -0.91 -3.59
CA SER A 11 3.39 -1.49 -3.47
C SER A 11 3.82 -2.06 -4.83
N GLN A 12 5.04 -1.75 -5.26
CA GLN A 12 5.61 -2.23 -6.52
C GLN A 12 7.09 -2.57 -6.31
N GLY A 13 7.49 -3.77 -6.73
CA GLY A 13 8.89 -4.19 -6.75
C GLY A 13 9.58 -3.69 -8.02
N TYR A 14 10.86 -3.32 -7.91
CA TYR A 14 11.72 -3.00 -9.06
C TYR A 14 12.92 -3.94 -9.11
N VAL A 15 13.30 -4.37 -10.31
CA VAL A 15 14.55 -5.08 -10.58
C VAL A 15 15.51 -4.15 -11.33
N SER A 16 16.80 -4.34 -11.09
CA SER A 16 17.89 -3.62 -11.78
C SER A 16 18.71 -4.60 -12.61
N PRO A 17 18.32 -4.88 -13.88
CA PRO A 17 19.10 -5.76 -14.74
C PRO A 17 20.43 -5.11 -15.09
N ARG A 18 21.50 -5.91 -15.21
CA ARG A 18 22.84 -5.41 -15.54
C ARG A 18 22.80 -4.60 -16.84
N GLY A 19 23.29 -3.35 -16.78
CA GLY A 19 23.41 -2.46 -17.94
C GLY A 19 22.08 -1.91 -18.47
N LYS A 20 20.96 -2.07 -17.73
CA LYS A 20 19.64 -1.55 -18.11
C LYS A 20 19.03 -0.71 -16.99
N PRO A 21 18.08 0.18 -17.31
CA PRO A 21 17.31 0.89 -16.31
C PRO A 21 16.52 -0.05 -15.40
N ASN A 22 16.19 0.44 -14.20
CA ASN A 22 15.27 -0.26 -13.30
C ASN A 22 13.92 -0.46 -13.98
N GLN A 23 13.33 -1.63 -13.80
CA GLN A 23 12.03 -1.95 -14.35
C GLN A 23 11.13 -2.60 -13.28
N PRO A 24 9.81 -2.35 -13.30
CA PRO A 24 8.89 -3.05 -12.42
C PRO A 24 8.95 -4.56 -12.55
N SER A 25 8.71 -5.26 -11.44
CA SER A 25 8.61 -6.71 -11.39
C SER A 25 7.42 -7.14 -10.54
N LYS A 26 6.86 -8.30 -10.89
CA LYS A 26 5.77 -8.91 -10.14
C LYS A 26 6.26 -9.27 -8.72
N PRO A 27 5.59 -8.79 -7.66
CA PRO A 27 5.84 -9.25 -6.30
C PRO A 27 5.47 -10.73 -6.15
N ASP A 28 6.17 -11.46 -5.29
CA ASP A 28 5.92 -12.88 -5.07
C ASP A 28 4.65 -13.09 -4.22
N ALA A 29 4.49 -12.27 -3.18
CA ALA A 29 3.33 -12.23 -2.29
C ALA A 29 3.30 -10.88 -1.54
N GLY A 30 2.13 -10.46 -1.08
CA GLY A 30 2.04 -9.29 -0.20
C GLY A 30 0.65 -9.07 0.40
N GLU A 31 0.65 -8.47 1.58
CA GLU A 31 -0.50 -8.17 2.41
C GLU A 31 -0.37 -6.76 3.00
N TRP A 32 -1.52 -6.16 3.32
CA TRP A 32 -1.62 -4.84 3.93
C TRP A 32 -2.26 -4.96 5.30
N LEU A 33 -1.65 -4.32 6.30
CA LEU A 33 -2.16 -4.22 7.66
C LEU A 33 -2.47 -2.75 7.97
N PHE A 34 -3.62 -2.52 8.58
CA PHE A 34 -4.10 -1.21 9.00
C PHE A 34 -5.10 -1.40 10.15
N ASP A 35 -5.34 -0.33 10.90
CA ASP A 35 -6.36 -0.33 11.97
C ASP A 35 -7.75 -0.18 11.35
N ASP A 36 -8.61 -1.18 11.57
CA ASP A 36 -9.98 -1.26 11.05
C ASP A 36 -10.95 -0.31 11.75
N HIS A 37 -10.60 0.20 12.93
CA HIS A 37 -11.33 1.30 13.56
C HIS A 37 -11.05 2.64 12.87
N VAL A 38 -9.89 2.79 12.21
CA VAL A 38 -9.49 4.03 11.53
C VAL A 38 -9.79 3.98 10.03
N PHE A 39 -9.71 2.79 9.43
CA PHE A 39 -9.86 2.59 7.99
C PHE A 39 -10.90 1.53 7.65
N GLN A 40 -11.69 1.83 6.63
CA GLN A 40 -12.50 0.82 5.94
C GLN A 40 -11.80 0.38 4.67
N LEU A 41 -11.66 -0.93 4.49
CA LEU A 41 -11.23 -1.52 3.22
C LEU A 41 -12.32 -1.31 2.16
N LEU A 42 -11.93 -0.76 1.01
CA LEU A 42 -12.79 -0.62 -0.15
C LEU A 42 -12.39 -1.60 -1.26
N PRO A 43 -13.35 -2.12 -2.03
CA PRO A 43 -13.05 -2.82 -3.25
C PRO A 43 -12.43 -1.85 -4.26
N TYR A 44 -11.57 -2.36 -5.12
CA TYR A 44 -11.00 -1.62 -6.24
C TYR A 44 -11.14 -2.42 -7.54
N GLU A 45 -11.22 -1.70 -8.65
CA GLU A 45 -11.26 -2.34 -9.96
C GLU A 45 -9.87 -2.91 -10.29
N LYS A 46 -9.78 -4.23 -10.45
CA LYS A 46 -8.51 -4.91 -10.76
C LYS A 46 -7.85 -4.41 -12.05
N ASN A 47 -8.62 -3.85 -12.97
CA ASN A 47 -8.13 -3.36 -14.25
C ASN A 47 -7.35 -2.03 -14.14
N LEU A 48 -7.42 -1.35 -12.99
CA LEU A 48 -6.68 -0.11 -12.73
C LEU A 48 -5.20 -0.35 -12.39
N PHE A 49 -4.84 -1.58 -12.02
CA PHE A 49 -3.50 -1.92 -11.55
C PHE A 49 -2.96 -3.11 -12.32
N ASP A 50 -1.71 -3.02 -12.76
CA ASP A 50 -1.08 -4.15 -13.45
C ASP A 50 -0.57 -5.21 -12.46
N LYS A 51 -0.15 -6.37 -12.98
CA LYS A 51 0.34 -7.51 -12.18
C LYS A 51 1.60 -7.23 -11.36
N THR A 52 2.27 -6.10 -11.56
CA THR A 52 3.46 -5.67 -10.79
C THR A 52 3.11 -4.85 -9.56
N GLN A 53 1.83 -4.48 -9.42
CA GLN A 53 1.33 -3.63 -8.35
C GLN A 53 0.46 -4.42 -7.37
N LEU A 54 0.60 -4.10 -6.09
CA LEU A 54 -0.24 -4.61 -5.00
C LEU A 54 -0.94 -3.43 -4.31
N PRO A 55 -2.14 -3.05 -4.79
CA PRO A 55 -2.88 -1.92 -4.25
C PRO A 55 -3.73 -2.31 -3.02
N VAL A 56 -3.97 -1.34 -2.14
CA VAL A 56 -5.04 -1.35 -1.14
C VAL A 56 -5.76 -0.02 -1.17
N MET A 57 -7.09 -0.05 -1.23
CA MET A 57 -7.93 1.14 -1.17
C MET A 57 -8.57 1.24 0.20
N LEU A 58 -8.33 2.35 0.89
CA LEU A 58 -8.79 2.59 2.26
C LEU A 58 -9.58 3.89 2.32
N LYS A 59 -10.71 3.87 3.03
CA LYS A 59 -11.47 5.07 3.38
C LYS A 59 -11.20 5.43 4.83
N ALA A 60 -10.83 6.67 5.10
CA ALA A 60 -10.67 7.19 6.45
C ALA A 60 -12.04 7.27 7.16
N LEU A 61 -12.16 6.63 8.32
CA LEU A 61 -13.40 6.57 9.11
C LEU A 61 -13.42 7.59 10.25
N THR A 62 -12.28 7.81 10.90
CA THR A 62 -12.19 8.63 12.10
C THR A 62 -10.98 9.55 12.01
N ASN A 63 -10.99 10.60 12.84
CA ASN A 63 -9.80 11.39 13.06
C ASN A 63 -8.95 10.73 14.13
N VAL A 64 -7.64 10.63 13.88
CA VAL A 64 -6.66 10.10 14.83
C VAL A 64 -5.92 11.28 15.43
N ALA A 65 -5.87 11.39 16.75
CA ALA A 65 -5.30 12.56 17.44
C ALA A 65 -3.80 12.77 17.20
N THR A 66 -3.09 11.77 16.65
CA THR A 66 -1.64 11.83 16.40
C THR A 66 -1.31 11.32 15.00
N GLN A 67 -1.36 10.01 14.78
CA GLN A 67 -0.96 9.36 13.53
C GLN A 67 -1.40 7.89 13.53
N THR A 68 -1.77 7.35 12.37
CA THR A 68 -2.03 5.91 12.19
C THR A 68 -1.01 5.28 11.23
N ARG A 69 -0.90 3.95 11.25
CA ARG A 69 0.06 3.20 10.44
C ARG A 69 -0.66 2.30 9.45
N VAL A 70 -0.24 2.37 8.19
CA VAL A 70 -0.56 1.39 7.15
C VAL A 70 0.74 0.66 6.80
N ARG A 71 0.76 -0.66 6.98
CA ARG A 71 1.96 -1.49 6.79
C ARG A 71 1.78 -2.43 5.61
N PHE A 72 2.75 -2.46 4.72
CA PHE A 72 2.92 -3.54 3.74
C PHE A 72 3.83 -4.62 4.32
N ILE A 73 3.44 -5.89 4.17
CA ILE A 73 4.28 -7.07 4.43
C ILE A 73 4.26 -7.94 3.19
N GLY A 74 5.41 -8.25 2.62
CA GLY A 74 5.45 -9.09 1.43
C GLY A 74 6.82 -9.61 1.08
N LYS A 75 6.87 -10.38 -0.01
CA LYS A 75 8.09 -10.95 -0.57
C LYS A 75 8.33 -10.34 -1.95
N ILE A 76 9.47 -9.69 -2.10
CA ILE A 76 9.87 -9.01 -3.33
C ILE A 76 11.23 -9.58 -3.74
N LEU A 77 11.27 -10.23 -4.90
CA LEU A 77 12.47 -10.85 -5.47
C LEU A 77 13.14 -11.86 -4.54
N GLY A 78 12.36 -12.70 -3.86
CA GLY A 78 12.93 -13.66 -2.92
C GLY A 78 13.11 -13.15 -1.48
N TYR A 79 13.05 -11.83 -1.25
CA TYR A 79 13.35 -11.23 0.05
C TYR A 79 12.09 -10.76 0.78
N ASN A 80 12.01 -11.03 2.08
CA ASN A 80 10.95 -10.50 2.94
C ASN A 80 11.15 -9.00 3.16
N ARG A 81 10.11 -8.21 2.88
CA ARG A 81 10.08 -6.76 3.03
C ARG A 81 8.90 -6.33 3.89
N LYS A 82 9.13 -5.29 4.69
CA LYS A 82 8.10 -4.62 5.50
C LYS A 82 8.29 -3.12 5.34
N TYR A 83 7.22 -2.41 5.00
CA TYR A 83 7.23 -0.95 4.87
C TYR A 83 6.09 -0.36 5.67
N ASP A 84 6.39 0.65 6.48
CA ASP A 84 5.40 1.39 7.24
C ASP A 84 5.17 2.74 6.59
N VAL A 85 3.91 3.03 6.29
CA VAL A 85 3.46 4.36 5.91
C VAL A 85 2.74 4.94 7.10
N LEU A 86 3.27 6.04 7.62
CA LEU A 86 2.66 6.80 8.69
C LEU A 86 1.71 7.82 8.07
N VAL A 87 0.47 7.86 8.55
CA VAL A 87 -0.61 8.63 7.94
C VAL A 87 -1.28 9.50 8.99
N ASP A 88 -1.29 10.81 8.73
CA ASP A 88 -1.99 11.80 9.55
C ASP A 88 -3.39 12.04 8.99
N ILE A 89 -4.40 12.01 9.86
CA ILE A 89 -5.78 12.36 9.51
C ILE A 89 -6.09 13.73 10.12
N VAL A 90 -6.57 14.66 9.31
CA VAL A 90 -6.87 16.05 9.63
C VAL A 90 -8.32 16.35 9.27
N ASN A 91 -9.00 17.21 10.02
CA ASN A 91 -10.36 17.64 9.71
C ASN A 91 -10.36 18.73 8.62
#